data_AF-A0A074MTS8-F1
#
_entry.id   AF-A0A074MTS8-F1
#
_cell.length_a   1.000
_cell.length_b   1.000
_cell.length_c   1.000
_cell.angle_alpha   90.00
_cell.angle_beta   90.00
_cell.angle_gamma   90.00
#
_symmetry.space_group_name_H-M   'P 1'
#
loop_
_entity.id
_entity.type
_entity.pdbx_description
1 polymer ?
#
loop_
_entity_poly.entity_id
_entity_poly.type
_entity_poly.pdbx_seq_one_letter_code
_entity_poly.pdbx_strand_id
1 'polypeptide(L)'
;MAGVAAPLIVLWVLAQAGAQAGAQLGAGANAEVSYEGAIAPALAPLLSLGMMGVGMIGAAVTGRLWVGTALAAANAAFLAILAIALGLISAPFSAAAMITVIAAVSIAGFSFSARGALFTRSASPLGWLVAVGVVAGEAAILVTAFVRPGALPDWLLALLPAQWASIALQSALGGNFTAQAFAAMAALLGTAAATLLVTYLWPRRWTYSIMFTTWLALSALVWSSAGLA
;
A
#
# COMPACT_ATOMS: atom_id res chain seq x y z
N MET A 1 -5.95 -8.72 -25.63
CA MET A 1 -6.25 -9.90 -24.79
C MET A 1 -5.80 -9.78 -23.33
N ALA A 2 -5.33 -8.62 -22.84
CA ALA A 2 -4.85 -8.43 -21.46
C ALA A 2 -5.93 -8.03 -20.42
N GLY A 3 -7.20 -7.91 -20.82
CA GLY A 3 -8.27 -7.36 -19.97
C GLY A 3 -8.92 -8.32 -18.98
N VAL A 4 -8.68 -9.64 -19.10
CA VAL A 4 -9.36 -10.68 -18.29
C VAL A 4 -8.44 -11.21 -17.17
N ALA A 5 -7.13 -10.98 -17.24
CA ALA A 5 -6.17 -11.53 -16.28
C ALA A 5 -6.23 -10.84 -14.90
N ALA A 6 -6.46 -9.53 -14.85
CA ALA A 6 -6.51 -8.79 -13.59
C ALA A 6 -7.66 -9.24 -12.64
N PRO A 7 -8.92 -9.38 -13.09
CA PRO A 7 -9.99 -9.87 -12.22
C PRO A 7 -9.77 -11.34 -11.81
N LEU A 8 -9.16 -12.16 -12.66
CA LEU A 8 -8.81 -13.54 -12.32
C LEU A 8 -7.69 -13.63 -11.26
N ILE A 9 -6.71 -12.73 -11.30
CA ILE A 9 -5.66 -12.65 -10.26
C ILE A 9 -6.28 -12.20 -8.93
N VAL A 10 -7.18 -11.21 -8.93
CA VAL A 10 -7.88 -10.79 -7.72
C VAL A 10 -8.76 -11.92 -7.18
N LEU A 11 -9.55 -12.59 -8.02
CA LEU A 11 -10.36 -13.74 -7.63
C LEU A 11 -9.50 -14.92 -7.14
N TRP A 12 -8.34 -15.14 -7.75
CA TRP A 12 -7.41 -16.19 -7.34
C TRP A 12 -6.69 -15.86 -6.02
N VAL A 13 -6.29 -14.60 -5.80
CA VAL A 13 -5.74 -14.13 -4.52
C VAL A 13 -6.80 -14.24 -3.42
N LEU A 14 -8.04 -13.87 -3.70
CA LEU A 14 -9.16 -14.04 -2.77
C LEU A 14 -9.45 -15.54 -2.50
N ALA A 15 -9.36 -16.40 -3.51
CA ALA A 15 -9.51 -17.85 -3.35
C ALA A 15 -8.36 -18.47 -2.53
N GLN A 16 -7.13 -18.02 -2.73
CA GLN A 16 -5.95 -18.43 -1.95
C GLN A 16 -6.02 -17.92 -0.51
N ALA A 17 -6.53 -16.70 -0.28
CA ALA A 17 -6.81 -16.18 1.05
C ALA A 17 -7.81 -17.08 1.79
N GLY A 18 -8.89 -17.50 1.10
CA GLY A 18 -9.85 -18.46 1.63
C GLY A 18 -9.24 -19.85 1.91
N ALA A 19 -8.33 -20.32 1.06
CA ALA A 19 -7.65 -21.61 1.25
C ALA A 19 -6.67 -21.60 2.42
N GLN A 20 -5.93 -20.51 2.63
CA GLN A 20 -5.01 -20.37 3.76
C GLN A 20 -5.75 -20.19 5.08
N ALA A 21 -6.90 -19.52 5.07
CA ALA A 21 -7.84 -19.54 6.19
C ALA A 21 -8.22 -20.98 6.57
N GLY A 22 -8.58 -21.80 5.57
CA GLY A 22 -8.86 -23.22 5.74
C GLY A 22 -7.70 -24.04 6.33
N ALA A 23 -6.46 -23.73 5.94
CA ALA A 23 -5.27 -24.41 6.45
C ALA A 23 -4.92 -24.05 7.90
N GLN A 24 -5.16 -22.80 8.32
CA GLN A 24 -5.00 -22.40 9.73
C GLN A 24 -6.12 -22.95 10.64
N LEU A 25 -7.32 -23.20 10.07
CA LEU A 25 -8.44 -23.83 10.76
C LEU A 25 -8.25 -25.33 11.04
N GLY A 26 -7.39 -26.02 10.29
CA GLY A 26 -7.02 -27.41 10.55
C GLY A 26 -6.15 -27.61 11.81
N ALA A 27 -5.57 -26.52 12.35
CA ALA A 27 -4.72 -26.55 13.54
C ALA A 27 -5.45 -26.20 14.84
N GLY A 28 -6.74 -25.82 14.78
CA GLY A 28 -7.56 -25.43 15.93
C GLY A 28 -8.97 -26.00 15.83
N ALA A 29 -9.13 -27.26 16.21
CA ALA A 29 -10.46 -27.84 16.38
C ALA A 29 -11.23 -27.07 17.47
N ASN A 30 -12.46 -26.64 17.14
CA ASN A 30 -13.49 -26.05 18.01
C ASN A 30 -13.57 -24.51 18.12
N ALA A 31 -13.59 -23.78 17.01
CA ALA A 31 -14.20 -22.46 16.97
C ALA A 31 -15.13 -22.34 15.76
N GLU A 32 -16.38 -21.94 15.98
CA GLU A 32 -17.32 -21.58 14.91
C GLU A 32 -16.68 -20.52 14.00
N VAL A 33 -16.48 -20.88 12.74
CA VAL A 33 -15.71 -20.09 11.78
C VAL A 33 -16.63 -19.07 11.12
N SER A 34 -16.57 -17.83 11.59
CA SER A 34 -17.04 -16.70 10.79
C SER A 34 -16.05 -16.44 9.65
N TYR A 35 -16.43 -16.76 8.41
CA TYR A 35 -15.67 -16.46 7.19
C TYR A 35 -15.28 -14.98 7.04
N GLU A 36 -15.91 -14.08 7.82
CA GLU A 36 -15.58 -12.67 7.98
C GLU A 36 -14.15 -12.43 8.52
N GLY A 37 -13.58 -13.36 9.29
CA GLY A 37 -12.30 -13.17 9.98
C GLY A 37 -11.04 -13.29 9.10
N ALA A 38 -11.12 -13.98 7.95
CA ALA A 38 -9.92 -14.35 7.18
C ALA A 38 -9.66 -13.50 5.93
N ILE A 39 -10.67 -12.76 5.45
CA ILE A 39 -10.55 -11.91 4.25
C ILE A 39 -10.11 -10.48 4.63
N ALA A 40 -10.42 -10.05 5.86
CA ALA A 40 -10.03 -8.75 6.42
C ALA A 40 -8.52 -8.42 6.35
N PRO A 41 -7.58 -9.35 6.65
CA PRO A 41 -6.15 -9.03 6.59
C PRO A 41 -5.58 -8.93 5.16
N ALA A 42 -6.21 -9.54 4.15
CA ALA A 42 -5.75 -9.49 2.76
C ALA A 42 -6.19 -8.19 2.02
N LEU A 43 -7.17 -7.48 2.55
CA LEU A 43 -7.77 -6.32 1.90
C LEU A 43 -6.86 -5.09 1.89
N ALA A 44 -6.11 -4.85 2.97
CA ALA A 44 -5.23 -3.68 3.08
C ALA A 44 -4.04 -3.72 2.09
N PRO A 45 -3.36 -4.86 1.86
CA PRO A 45 -2.41 -5.03 0.75
C PRO A 45 -2.99 -4.80 -0.64
N LEU A 46 -4.21 -5.28 -0.91
CA LEU A 46 -4.86 -5.07 -2.21
C LEU A 46 -5.21 -3.59 -2.43
N LEU A 47 -5.76 -2.93 -1.40
CA LEU A 47 -6.04 -1.50 -1.42
C LEU A 47 -4.76 -0.68 -1.65
N SER A 48 -3.69 -0.96 -0.89
CA SER A 48 -2.44 -0.22 -0.99
C SER A 48 -1.77 -0.39 -2.34
N LEU A 49 -1.70 -1.61 -2.89
CA LEU A 49 -1.15 -1.89 -4.22
C LEU A 49 -1.98 -1.24 -5.32
N GLY A 50 -3.32 -1.28 -5.22
CA GLY A 50 -4.20 -0.61 -6.18
C GLY A 50 -3.98 0.91 -6.17
N MET A 51 -3.93 1.52 -4.98
CA MET A 51 -3.62 2.93 -4.81
C MET A 51 -2.24 3.30 -5.34
N MET A 52 -1.24 2.48 -5.05
CA MET A 52 0.13 2.68 -5.52
C MET A 52 0.19 2.63 -7.05
N GLY A 53 -0.38 1.59 -7.66
CA GLY A 53 -0.42 1.45 -9.11
C GLY A 53 -1.11 2.64 -9.78
N VAL A 54 -2.36 2.90 -9.40
CA VAL A 54 -3.17 3.95 -10.03
C VAL A 54 -2.58 5.35 -9.77
N GLY A 55 -2.16 5.65 -8.54
CA GLY A 55 -1.60 6.95 -8.18
C GLY A 55 -0.24 7.22 -8.78
N MET A 56 0.69 6.25 -8.65
CA MET A 56 2.05 6.40 -9.13
C MET A 56 2.11 6.39 -10.66
N ILE A 57 1.43 5.47 -11.34
CA ILE A 57 1.40 5.41 -12.81
C ILE A 57 0.63 6.63 -13.34
N GLY A 58 -0.51 6.99 -12.75
CA GLY A 58 -1.29 8.15 -13.17
C GLY A 58 -0.51 9.46 -13.07
N ALA A 59 0.20 9.69 -11.96
CA ALA A 59 1.11 10.83 -11.83
C ALA A 59 2.28 10.75 -12.81
N ALA A 60 2.84 9.55 -13.04
CA ALA A 60 3.98 9.34 -13.93
C ALA A 60 3.64 9.60 -15.41
N VAL A 61 2.43 9.25 -15.83
CA VAL A 61 1.93 9.49 -17.20
C VAL A 61 1.60 10.96 -17.43
N THR A 62 0.95 11.60 -16.45
CA THR A 62 0.45 12.98 -16.62
C THR A 62 1.45 14.06 -16.23
N GLY A 63 2.48 13.70 -15.45
CA GLY A 63 3.41 14.66 -14.83
C GLY A 63 2.76 15.54 -13.76
N ARG A 64 1.53 15.21 -13.32
CA ARG A 64 0.74 16.02 -12.38
C ARG A 64 0.46 15.26 -11.11
N LEU A 65 1.00 15.76 -10.00
CA LEU A 65 0.83 15.18 -8.66
C LEU A 65 -0.65 14.99 -8.29
N TRP A 66 -1.47 16.04 -8.47
CA TRP A 66 -2.86 16.01 -8.05
C TRP A 66 -3.71 14.98 -8.81
N VAL A 67 -3.36 14.70 -10.08
CA VAL A 67 -4.08 13.70 -10.89
C VAL A 67 -3.85 12.31 -10.30
N GLY A 68 -2.60 11.96 -10.00
CA GLY A 68 -2.29 10.70 -9.33
C GLY A 68 -3.01 10.58 -7.99
N THR A 69 -2.98 11.63 -7.16
CA THR A 69 -3.60 11.60 -5.83
C THR A 69 -5.11 11.42 -5.93
N ALA A 70 -5.77 12.13 -6.84
CA ALA A 70 -7.20 11.99 -7.09
C ALA A 70 -7.57 10.58 -7.59
N LEU A 71 -6.79 10.02 -8.51
CA LEU A 71 -6.99 8.66 -9.00
C LEU A 71 -6.77 7.60 -7.91
N ALA A 72 -5.76 7.78 -7.05
CA ALA A 72 -5.52 6.90 -5.91
C ALA A 72 -6.69 6.93 -4.91
N ALA A 73 -7.20 8.12 -4.59
CA ALA A 73 -8.35 8.28 -3.71
C ALA A 73 -9.63 7.68 -4.32
N ALA A 74 -9.87 7.90 -5.63
CA ALA A 74 -10.99 7.30 -6.34
C ALA A 74 -10.90 5.77 -6.37
N ASN A 75 -9.71 5.21 -6.59
CA ASN A 75 -9.47 3.77 -6.54
C ASN A 75 -9.72 3.20 -5.13
N ALA A 76 -9.24 3.88 -4.08
CA ALA A 76 -9.49 3.46 -2.70
C ALA A 76 -10.98 3.47 -2.37
N ALA A 77 -11.71 4.52 -2.76
CA ALA A 77 -13.16 4.61 -2.56
C ALA A 77 -13.90 3.49 -3.31
N PHE A 78 -13.55 3.26 -4.59
CA PHE A 78 -14.14 2.19 -5.39
C PHE A 78 -13.92 0.81 -4.76
N LEU A 79 -12.69 0.50 -4.36
CA LEU A 79 -12.36 -0.79 -3.74
C LEU A 79 -13.00 -0.94 -2.36
N ALA A 80 -13.11 0.14 -1.57
CA ALA A 80 -13.82 0.10 -0.29
C ALA A 80 -15.32 -0.15 -0.46
N ILE A 81 -15.96 0.52 -1.43
CA ILE A 81 -17.38 0.28 -1.77
C ILE A 81 -17.57 -1.16 -2.23
N LEU A 82 -16.68 -1.67 -3.08
CA LEU A 82 -16.72 -3.06 -3.54
C LEU A 82 -16.56 -4.04 -2.36
N ALA A 83 -15.64 -3.78 -1.44
CA ALA A 83 -15.43 -4.60 -0.25
C ALA A 83 -16.66 -4.60 0.68
N ILE A 84 -17.32 -3.46 0.85
CA ILE A 84 -18.59 -3.36 1.59
C ILE A 84 -19.68 -4.17 0.87
N ALA A 85 -19.82 -4.00 -0.45
CA ALA A 85 -20.83 -4.71 -1.24
C ALA A 85 -20.64 -6.24 -1.23
N LEU A 86 -19.39 -6.70 -1.10
CA LEU A 86 -19.03 -8.11 -0.96
C LEU A 86 -19.09 -8.63 0.49
N GLY A 87 -19.44 -7.78 1.46
CA GLY A 87 -19.50 -8.16 2.88
C GLY A 87 -18.13 -8.37 3.54
N LEU A 88 -17.04 -7.85 2.95
CA LEU A 88 -15.67 -7.98 3.46
C LEU A 88 -15.32 -6.92 4.51
N ILE A 89 -16.09 -5.83 4.54
CA ILE A 89 -16.00 -4.75 5.53
C ILE A 89 -17.40 -4.54 6.08
N SER A 90 -17.53 -4.60 7.41
CA SER A 90 -18.77 -4.27 8.10
C SER A 90 -18.89 -2.75 8.28
N ALA A 91 -19.82 -2.13 7.55
CA ALA A 91 -20.29 -0.78 7.83
C ALA A 91 -21.43 -0.83 8.88
N PRO A 92 -21.62 0.19 9.75
CA PRO A 92 -21.01 1.52 9.69
C PRO A 92 -19.70 1.67 10.49
N PHE A 93 -18.78 2.45 9.95
CA PHE A 93 -17.59 2.90 10.66
C PHE A 93 -17.94 3.96 11.72
N SER A 94 -17.22 3.98 12.83
CA SER A 94 -17.27 5.12 13.75
C SER A 94 -16.71 6.38 13.07
N ALA A 95 -17.16 7.57 13.49
CA ALA A 95 -16.64 8.84 12.94
C ALA A 95 -15.11 8.96 13.10
N ALA A 96 -14.56 8.47 14.21
CA ALA A 96 -13.12 8.42 14.45
C ALA A 96 -12.41 7.48 13.46
N ALA A 97 -12.96 6.29 13.20
CA ALA A 97 -12.41 5.35 12.22
C ALA A 97 -12.41 5.97 10.81
N MET A 98 -13.49 6.64 10.40
CA MET A 98 -13.55 7.33 9.10
C MET A 98 -12.43 8.37 8.94
N ILE A 99 -12.15 9.18 9.97
CA ILE A 99 -11.06 10.17 9.92
C ILE A 99 -9.72 9.49 9.69
N THR A 100 -9.43 8.41 10.41
CA THR A 100 -8.16 7.69 10.26
C THR A 100 -8.02 7.01 8.89
N VAL A 101 -9.11 6.47 8.34
CA VAL A 101 -9.12 5.88 6.99
C VAL A 101 -8.87 6.96 5.93
N ILE A 102 -9.56 8.10 6.02
CA ILE A 102 -9.36 9.23 5.10
C ILE A 102 -7.92 9.73 5.17
N ALA A 103 -7.36 9.86 6.38
CA ALA A 103 -5.98 10.29 6.56
C ALA A 103 -4.98 9.30 5.94
N ALA A 104 -5.15 8.00 6.20
CA ALA A 104 -4.31 6.95 5.64
C ALA A 104 -4.37 6.93 4.11
N VAL A 105 -5.58 6.99 3.54
CA VAL A 105 -5.78 7.03 2.08
C VAL A 105 -5.13 8.27 1.46
N SER A 106 -5.34 9.44 2.07
CA SER A 106 -4.81 10.70 1.55
C SER A 106 -3.28 10.74 1.58
N ILE A 107 -2.67 10.30 2.67
CA ILE A 107 -1.21 10.30 2.83
C ILE A 107 -0.55 9.26 1.93
N ALA A 108 -1.10 8.04 1.85
CA ALA A 108 -0.60 7.01 0.95
C ALA A 108 -0.73 7.45 -0.52
N GLY A 109 -1.92 7.93 -0.93
CA GLY A 109 -2.17 8.41 -2.29
C GLY A 109 -1.24 9.56 -2.69
N PHE A 110 -1.04 10.53 -1.80
CA PHE A 110 -0.09 11.62 -2.00
C PHE A 110 1.35 11.12 -2.14
N SER A 111 1.79 10.19 -1.29
CA SER A 111 3.14 9.64 -1.32
C SER A 111 3.45 8.87 -2.61
N PHE A 112 2.53 8.00 -3.03
CA PHE A 112 2.68 7.26 -4.29
C PHE A 112 2.72 8.20 -5.50
N SER A 113 1.87 9.22 -5.50
CA SER A 113 1.79 10.20 -6.58
C SER A 113 3.02 11.10 -6.64
N ALA A 114 3.59 11.48 -5.49
CA ALA A 114 4.84 12.25 -5.43
C ALA A 114 6.00 11.51 -6.10
N ARG A 115 6.11 10.20 -5.88
CA ARG A 115 7.12 9.36 -6.53
C ARG A 115 6.85 9.15 -8.01
N GLY A 116 5.59 8.98 -8.40
CA GLY A 116 5.20 8.93 -9.81
C GLY A 116 5.60 10.20 -10.56
N ALA A 117 5.30 11.38 -9.99
CA ALA A 117 5.70 12.67 -10.55
C ALA A 117 7.23 12.83 -10.64
N LEU A 118 7.97 12.31 -9.65
CA LEU A 118 9.43 12.26 -9.72
C LEU A 118 9.91 11.45 -10.93
N PHE A 119 9.31 10.29 -11.21
CA PHE A 119 9.70 9.44 -12.35
C PHE A 119 9.46 10.11 -13.69
N THR A 120 8.35 10.84 -13.87
CA THR A 120 8.15 11.66 -15.08
C THR A 120 9.29 12.64 -15.26
N ARG A 121 9.74 13.28 -14.17
CA ARG A 121 10.80 14.26 -14.24
C ARG A 121 12.16 13.62 -14.45
N SER A 122 12.51 12.54 -13.78
CA SER A 122 13.87 11.96 -13.85
C SER A 122 14.09 11.13 -15.11
N ALA A 123 13.06 10.48 -15.63
CA ALA A 123 13.15 9.54 -16.74
C ALA A 123 12.20 9.88 -17.90
N SER A 124 11.87 11.17 -18.12
CA SER A 124 11.06 11.61 -19.26
C SER A 124 11.70 11.16 -20.59
N PRO A 125 10.95 10.56 -21.53
CA PRO A 125 9.49 10.35 -21.55
C PRO A 125 9.00 9.01 -20.96
N LEU A 126 9.89 8.16 -20.46
CA LEU A 126 9.62 6.77 -20.04
C LEU A 126 9.33 6.61 -18.55
N GLY A 127 9.10 7.71 -17.80
CA GLY A 127 8.87 7.66 -16.36
C GLY A 127 7.73 6.74 -15.92
N TRP A 128 6.72 6.56 -16.76
CA TRP A 128 5.63 5.62 -16.50
C TRP A 128 6.07 4.15 -16.53
N LEU A 129 7.08 3.77 -17.34
CA LEU A 129 7.64 2.42 -17.33
C LEU A 129 8.38 2.14 -16.02
N VAL A 130 9.06 3.16 -15.47
CA VAL A 130 9.67 3.06 -14.14
C VAL A 130 8.60 2.83 -13.07
N ALA A 131 7.50 3.59 -13.11
CA ALA A 131 6.37 3.39 -12.21
C ALA A 131 5.80 1.96 -12.30
N VAL A 132 5.59 1.44 -13.51
CA VAL A 132 5.11 0.07 -13.73
C VAL A 132 6.08 -0.95 -13.14
N GLY A 133 7.39 -0.81 -13.40
CA GLY A 133 8.41 -1.71 -12.87
C GLY A 133 8.46 -1.72 -11.33
N VAL A 134 8.36 -0.55 -10.70
CA VAL A 134 8.34 -0.43 -9.23
C VAL A 134 7.08 -1.06 -8.64
N VAL A 135 5.90 -0.75 -9.20
CA VAL A 135 4.62 -1.32 -8.74
C VAL A 135 4.60 -2.83 -8.91
N ALA A 136 5.06 -3.35 -10.06
CA ALA A 136 5.14 -4.78 -10.31
C ALA A 136 6.13 -5.48 -9.36
N GLY A 137 7.28 -4.84 -9.07
CA GLY A 137 8.26 -5.34 -8.11
C GLY A 137 7.70 -5.43 -6.69
N GLU A 138 7.06 -4.36 -6.19
CA GLU A 138 6.42 -4.37 -4.87
C GLU A 138 5.28 -5.40 -4.81
N ALA A 139 4.44 -5.47 -5.86
CA ALA A 139 3.39 -6.48 -5.95
C ALA A 139 3.95 -7.90 -5.91
N ALA A 140 5.04 -8.19 -6.62
CA ALA A 140 5.68 -9.50 -6.59
C ALA A 140 6.18 -9.87 -5.19
N ILE A 141 6.80 -8.93 -4.48
CA ILE A 141 7.30 -9.17 -3.11
C ILE A 141 6.11 -9.40 -2.15
N LEU A 142 5.07 -8.56 -2.21
CA LEU A 142 3.91 -8.70 -1.33
C LEU A 142 3.09 -9.96 -1.63
N VAL A 143 2.91 -10.32 -2.90
CA VAL A 143 2.27 -11.59 -3.27
C VAL A 143 3.11 -12.77 -2.79
N THR A 144 4.44 -12.70 -2.88
CA THR A 144 5.32 -13.75 -2.36
C THR A 144 5.18 -13.88 -0.84
N ALA A 145 5.18 -12.76 -0.10
CA ALA A 145 4.99 -12.74 1.34
C ALA A 145 3.61 -13.29 1.75
N PHE A 146 2.58 -13.00 0.95
CA PHE A 146 1.22 -13.49 1.17
C PHE A 146 1.09 -15.00 0.90
N VAL A 147 1.62 -15.47 -0.23
CA VAL A 147 1.52 -16.89 -0.63
C VAL A 147 2.43 -17.77 0.23
N ARG A 148 3.60 -17.25 0.64
CA ARG A 148 4.59 -17.96 1.46
C ARG A 148 5.00 -17.11 2.67
N PRO A 149 4.18 -17.09 3.74
CA PRO A 149 4.53 -16.39 4.98
C PRO A 149 5.90 -16.86 5.50
N GLY A 150 6.77 -15.91 5.86
CA GLY A 150 8.13 -16.19 6.36
C GLY A 150 9.19 -16.52 5.29
N ALA A 151 8.83 -16.59 4.01
CA ALA A 151 9.81 -16.80 2.93
C ALA A 151 10.69 -15.58 2.65
N LEU A 152 10.27 -14.40 3.10
CA LEU A 152 10.97 -13.14 2.94
C LEU A 152 11.28 -12.57 4.33
N PRO A 153 12.46 -11.96 4.52
CA PRO A 153 12.80 -11.38 5.81
C PRO A 153 11.97 -10.12 6.05
N ASP A 154 11.51 -9.92 7.28
CA ASP A 154 10.61 -8.80 7.58
C ASP A 154 11.27 -7.43 7.32
N TRP A 155 12.60 -7.32 7.40
CA TRP A 155 13.31 -6.06 7.09
C TRP A 155 13.07 -5.64 5.64
N LEU A 156 12.92 -6.61 4.73
CA LEU A 156 12.60 -6.34 3.33
C LEU A 156 11.18 -5.78 3.21
N LEU A 157 10.22 -6.30 3.98
CA LEU A 157 8.85 -5.81 4.00
C LEU A 157 8.77 -4.40 4.60
N ALA A 158 9.59 -4.11 5.61
CA ALA A 158 9.69 -2.77 6.19
C ALA A 158 10.31 -1.73 5.26
N LEU A 159 10.97 -2.15 4.17
CA LEU A 159 11.41 -1.25 3.11
C LEU A 159 10.26 -0.89 2.15
N LEU A 160 9.17 -1.67 2.10
CA LEU A 160 8.15 -1.54 1.07
C LEU A 160 7.11 -0.44 1.41
N PRO A 161 7.00 0.58 0.58
CA PRO A 161 5.97 1.61 0.70
C PRO A 161 4.53 1.10 0.61
N ALA A 162 4.25 0.14 -0.26
CA ALA A 162 2.94 -0.51 -0.30
C ALA A 162 2.62 -1.20 1.03
N GLN A 163 3.62 -1.78 1.70
CA GLN A 163 3.46 -2.38 3.02
C GLN A 163 3.18 -1.32 4.09
N TRP A 164 3.83 -0.15 4.05
CA TRP A 164 3.52 0.95 4.98
C TRP A 164 2.07 1.38 4.86
N ALA A 165 1.59 1.54 3.63
CA ALA A 165 0.20 1.85 3.38
C ALA A 165 -0.73 0.73 3.86
N SER A 166 -0.36 -0.54 3.71
CA SER A 166 -1.13 -1.68 4.25
C SER A 166 -1.23 -1.63 5.77
N ILE A 167 -0.13 -1.38 6.49
CA ILE A 167 -0.11 -1.26 7.96
C ILE A 167 -1.04 -0.14 8.42
N ALA A 168 -0.95 1.03 7.78
CA ALA A 168 -1.77 2.20 8.12
C ALA A 168 -3.26 1.95 7.83
N LEU A 169 -3.60 1.38 6.66
CA LEU A 169 -4.97 1.08 6.27
C LEU A 169 -5.58 -0.02 7.14
N GLN A 170 -4.83 -1.08 7.43
CA GLN A 170 -5.29 -2.17 8.29
C GLN A 170 -5.60 -1.65 9.70
N SER A 171 -4.73 -0.80 10.27
CA SER A 171 -4.94 -0.20 11.58
C SER A 171 -6.13 0.78 11.58
N ALA A 172 -6.30 1.56 10.52
CA ALA A 172 -7.44 2.47 10.37
C ALA A 172 -8.78 1.72 10.25
N LEU A 173 -8.82 0.67 9.41
CA LEU A 173 -10.01 -0.15 9.20
C LEU A 173 -10.37 -0.97 10.45
N GLY A 174 -9.36 -1.42 11.20
CA GLY A 174 -9.54 -2.13 12.47
C GLY A 174 -9.93 -1.24 13.65
N GLY A 175 -9.99 0.09 13.46
CA GLY A 175 -10.37 1.04 14.52
C GLY A 175 -9.34 1.20 15.64
N ASN A 176 -8.15 0.60 15.51
CA ASN A 176 -7.07 0.63 16.49
C ASN A 176 -5.79 1.13 15.83
N PHE A 177 -5.50 2.42 16.02
CA PHE A 177 -4.33 3.06 15.41
C PHE A 177 -3.06 2.84 16.24
N THR A 178 -2.20 1.93 15.78
CA THR A 178 -1.01 1.49 16.51
C THR A 178 0.19 2.45 16.32
N ALA A 179 1.22 2.31 17.17
CA ALA A 179 2.48 3.03 16.99
C ALA A 179 3.14 2.71 15.62
N GLN A 180 3.02 1.47 15.16
CA GLN A 180 3.51 1.04 13.86
C GLN A 180 2.76 1.73 12.70
N ALA A 181 1.45 1.96 12.84
CA ALA A 181 0.66 2.71 11.87
C ALA A 181 1.07 4.18 11.79
N PHE A 182 1.35 4.82 12.93
CA PHE A 182 1.90 6.17 12.96
C PHE A 182 3.28 6.24 12.30
N ALA A 183 4.18 5.29 12.59
CA ALA A 183 5.48 5.21 11.95
C ALA A 183 5.35 5.03 10.43
N ALA A 184 4.42 4.18 9.98
CA ALA A 184 4.14 3.97 8.56
C ALA A 184 3.60 5.23 7.86
N MET A 185 2.67 5.96 8.49
CA MET A 185 2.18 7.24 7.97
C MET A 185 3.27 8.29 7.92
N ALA A 186 4.10 8.39 8.97
CA ALA A 186 5.26 9.27 9.00
C ALA A 186 6.26 8.92 7.89
N ALA A 187 6.48 7.63 7.63
CA ALA A 187 7.33 7.17 6.55
C ALA A 187 6.79 7.55 5.16
N LEU A 188 5.50 7.34 4.92
CA LEU A 188 4.83 7.75 3.68
C LEU A 188 4.91 9.27 3.48
N LEU A 189 4.53 10.05 4.48
CA LEU A 189 4.51 11.51 4.40
C LEU A 189 5.93 12.09 4.30
N GLY A 190 6.86 11.60 5.12
CA GLY A 190 8.25 12.04 5.16
C GLY A 190 8.97 11.75 3.83
N THR A 191 8.78 10.56 3.25
CA THR A 191 9.33 10.26 1.92
C THR A 191 8.69 11.11 0.83
N ALA A 192 7.38 11.40 0.91
CA ALA A 192 6.72 12.28 -0.04
C ALA A 192 7.25 13.72 0.04
N ALA A 193 7.36 14.25 1.26
CA ALA A 193 7.88 15.58 1.52
C ALA A 193 9.33 15.73 1.04
N ALA A 194 10.21 14.77 1.36
CA ALA A 194 11.57 14.76 0.86
C ALA A 194 11.63 14.66 -0.66
N THR A 195 10.78 13.80 -1.27
CA THR A 195 10.66 13.70 -2.73
C THR A 195 10.34 15.06 -3.32
N LEU A 196 9.26 15.72 -2.88
CA LEU A 196 8.84 17.00 -3.43
C LEU A 196 9.84 18.11 -3.15
N LEU A 197 10.39 18.20 -1.93
CA LEU A 197 11.37 19.21 -1.55
C LEU A 197 12.59 19.17 -2.48
N VAL A 198 13.16 17.97 -2.67
CA VAL A 198 14.36 17.80 -3.49
C VAL A 198 14.05 17.92 -4.97
N THR A 199 12.81 17.59 -5.36
CA THR A 199 12.32 17.85 -6.71
C THR A 199 12.26 19.35 -6.95
N TYR A 200 11.61 20.15 -6.09
CA TYR A 200 11.44 21.58 -6.33
C TYR A 200 12.71 22.41 -6.13
N LEU A 201 13.56 22.09 -5.15
CA LEU A 201 14.63 22.99 -4.71
C LEU A 201 16.05 22.59 -5.11
N TRP A 202 16.31 21.32 -5.49
CA TRP A 202 17.68 20.83 -5.68
C TRP A 202 18.03 20.45 -7.13
N PRO A 203 19.34 20.50 -7.48
CA PRO A 203 19.84 19.94 -8.74
C PRO A 203 19.52 18.43 -8.85
N ARG A 204 19.14 17.99 -10.06
CA ARG A 204 18.75 16.59 -10.38
C ARG A 204 19.68 15.50 -9.84
N ARG A 205 20.98 15.80 -9.68
CA ARG A 205 22.01 14.81 -9.26
C ARG A 205 21.87 14.30 -7.83
N TRP A 206 21.20 15.04 -6.94
CA TRP A 206 21.05 14.65 -5.52
C TRP A 206 19.70 14.05 -5.18
N THR A 207 18.75 14.08 -6.13
CA THR A 207 17.35 13.73 -5.87
C THR A 207 17.19 12.32 -5.34
N TYR A 208 17.85 11.35 -5.97
CA TYR A 208 17.78 9.97 -5.54
C TYR A 208 18.53 9.73 -4.23
N SER A 209 19.69 10.35 -4.01
CA SER A 209 20.45 10.16 -2.77
C SER A 209 19.67 10.64 -1.54
N ILE A 210 19.04 11.81 -1.60
CA ILE A 210 18.25 12.34 -0.48
C ILE A 210 16.94 11.56 -0.29
N MET A 211 16.26 11.21 -1.39
CA MET A 211 15.05 10.41 -1.33
C MET A 211 15.34 9.03 -0.71
N PHE A 212 16.41 8.38 -1.17
CA PHE A 212 16.79 7.02 -0.74
C PHE A 212 17.27 6.99 0.72
N THR A 213 18.06 7.97 1.14
CA THR A 213 18.48 8.09 2.56
C THR A 213 17.30 8.36 3.48
N THR A 214 16.40 9.27 3.10
CA THR A 214 15.15 9.51 3.83
C THR A 214 14.29 8.24 3.90
N TRP A 215 14.17 7.53 2.78
CA TRP A 215 13.43 6.27 2.71
C TRP A 215 14.03 5.20 3.62
N LEU A 216 15.35 4.97 3.59
CA LEU A 216 16.02 4.02 4.48
C LEU A 216 15.84 4.38 5.96
N ALA A 217 16.02 5.64 6.34
CA ALA A 217 15.86 6.10 7.71
C ALA A 217 14.42 5.90 8.22
N LEU A 218 13.42 6.22 7.39
CA LEU A 218 12.02 6.02 7.73
C LEU A 218 11.61 4.54 7.71
N SER A 219 12.26 3.72 6.88
CA SER A 219 12.09 2.26 6.91
C SER A 219 12.58 1.68 8.25
N ALA A 220 13.74 2.15 8.74
CA ALA A 220 14.26 1.75 10.04
C ALA A 220 13.34 2.18 11.21
N LEU A 221 12.68 3.35 11.08
CA LEU A 221 11.64 3.77 12.03
C LEU A 221 10.45 2.81 12.02
N VAL A 222 9.93 2.44 10.85
CA VAL A 222 8.83 1.47 10.74
C VAL A 222 9.22 0.11 11.31
N TRP A 223 10.44 -0.35 10.99
CA TRP A 223 11.01 -1.59 11.52
C TRP A 223 11.06 -1.62 13.05
N SER A 224 11.68 -0.60 13.66
CA SER A 224 11.83 -0.51 15.11
C SER A 224 10.49 -0.39 15.84
N SER A 225 9.50 0.28 15.23
CA SER A 225 8.15 0.41 15.79
C SER A 225 7.35 -0.91 15.83
N ALA A 226 7.79 -1.95 15.12
CA ALA A 226 7.18 -3.27 15.13
C ALA A 226 7.53 -4.10 16.40
N GLY A 227 8.36 -3.57 17.31
CA GLY A 227 8.78 -4.25 18.53
C GLY A 227 9.87 -5.31 18.32
N LEU A 228 10.62 -5.22 17.22
CA LEU A 228 11.70 -6.16 16.83
C LEU A 228 13.11 -5.56 17.00
N ALA A 229 13.30 -4.66 17.97
CA ALA A 229 14.60 -4.07 18.29
C ALA A 229 15.17 -4.63 19.60
#